data_AF-A0A2J9EU69-F1
#
_entry.id   AF-A0A2J9EU69-F1
#
_cell.length_a   1.000
_cell.length_b   1.000
_cell.length_c   1.000
_cell.angle_alpha   90.00
_cell.angle_beta   90.00
_cell.angle_gamma   90.00
#
_symmetry.space_group_name_H-M   'P 1'
#
loop_
_entity.id
_entity.type
_entity.pdbx_description
1 polymer ?
#
loop_
_entity_poly.entity_id
_entity_poly.type
_entity_poly.pdbx_seq_one_letter_code
_entity_poly.pdbx_strand_id
1 'polypeptide(L)'
;MRNVKVAAIQMQCAKDVATNIQTAEHLVRQAADQGAQIILLPELFERPYFCQERQYDYYQYAQSVIENTAIQHFKVIAKELEVVLPISFYEKDGNVLYNSIAVIDADGEVLGVYRKTHIPDDHYYQEKFYFTPGNTGFKVWDTRYAKIGIGICWDQWFPETARCLALNGAELLFYPTAIGSEPILDTDSCGHWQRTMQGHAAANIVPVIAANRYGLEEVTPSEENGGQSSSLDFYGSSFMTDETGAILEKAERQGEAVLLATYDLDKGASERLNWGLFRDRRPEMYQRITD
;
A
#
# COMPACT_ATOMS: atom_id res chain seq x y z
N MET A 1 17.97 18.81 -10.15
CA MET A 1 16.94 17.95 -10.72
C MET A 1 17.12 16.56 -10.15
N ARG A 2 16.41 16.28 -9.05
CA ARG A 2 16.34 14.97 -8.43
C ARG A 2 15.25 14.16 -9.12
N ASN A 3 15.66 13.25 -9.99
CA ASN A 3 14.75 12.29 -10.62
C ASN A 3 14.77 10.98 -9.84
N VAL A 4 13.59 10.41 -9.62
CA VAL A 4 13.44 9.08 -9.03
C VAL A 4 12.55 8.22 -9.92
N LYS A 5 12.99 7.01 -10.26
CA LYS A 5 12.15 6.01 -10.94
C LYS A 5 11.51 5.09 -9.90
N VAL A 6 10.20 4.91 -10.00
CA VAL A 6 9.38 4.16 -9.05
C VAL A 6 8.65 3.05 -9.79
N ALA A 7 8.40 1.93 -9.10
CA ALA A 7 7.56 0.86 -9.60
C ALA A 7 6.39 0.53 -8.68
N ALA A 8 5.26 0.13 -9.29
CA ALA A 8 4.15 -0.53 -8.62
C ALA A 8 3.99 -1.94 -9.20
N ILE A 9 3.94 -2.93 -8.32
CA ILE A 9 3.84 -4.34 -8.67
C ILE A 9 2.41 -4.82 -8.51
N GLN A 10 1.87 -5.45 -9.56
CA GLN A 10 0.61 -6.18 -9.53
C GLN A 10 0.92 -7.67 -9.57
N MET A 11 0.45 -8.41 -8.57
CA MET A 11 0.65 -9.86 -8.49
C MET A 11 -0.56 -10.57 -7.88
N GLN A 12 -0.72 -11.86 -8.20
CA GLN A 12 -1.62 -12.76 -7.49
C GLN A 12 -0.84 -13.41 -6.36
N CYS A 13 -1.52 -13.79 -5.26
CA CYS A 13 -0.85 -14.53 -4.20
C CYS A 13 -1.41 -15.96 -4.08
N ALA A 14 -0.49 -16.90 -3.98
CA ALA A 14 -0.73 -18.29 -3.67
C ALA A 14 -0.98 -18.50 -2.16
N LYS A 15 -1.38 -19.72 -1.78
CA LYS A 15 -1.55 -20.11 -0.37
C LYS A 15 -0.21 -20.22 0.38
N ASP A 16 0.86 -20.56 -0.32
CA ASP A 16 2.18 -20.77 0.25
C ASP A 16 2.99 -19.47 0.31
N VAL A 17 3.51 -19.15 1.50
CA VAL A 17 4.26 -17.91 1.75
C VAL A 17 5.55 -17.86 0.96
N ALA A 18 6.28 -18.98 0.87
CA ALA A 18 7.56 -19.01 0.17
C ALA A 18 7.39 -18.73 -1.33
N THR A 19 6.33 -19.29 -1.93
CA THR A 19 5.94 -19.02 -3.32
C THR A 19 5.68 -17.53 -3.53
N ASN A 20 4.92 -16.89 -2.65
CA ASN A 20 4.63 -15.45 -2.77
C ASN A 20 5.87 -14.58 -2.63
N ILE A 21 6.76 -14.89 -1.69
CA ILE A 21 8.03 -14.18 -1.52
C ILE A 21 8.91 -14.34 -2.77
N GLN A 22 8.97 -15.53 -3.37
CA GLN A 22 9.72 -15.78 -4.60
C GLN A 22 9.15 -15.03 -5.80
N THR A 23 7.83 -15.02 -5.97
CA THR A 23 7.16 -14.25 -7.03
C THR A 23 7.41 -12.75 -6.83
N ALA A 24 7.25 -12.24 -5.61
CA ALA A 24 7.53 -10.85 -5.29
C ALA A 24 9.00 -10.47 -5.55
N GLU A 25 9.97 -11.33 -5.17
CA GLU A 25 11.38 -11.11 -5.47
C GLU A 25 11.64 -11.05 -6.98
N HIS A 26 11.06 -11.99 -7.75
CA HIS A 26 11.21 -12.00 -9.20
C HIS A 26 10.75 -10.68 -9.83
N LEU A 27 9.58 -10.18 -9.42
CA LEU A 27 9.01 -8.92 -9.91
C LEU A 27 9.79 -7.70 -9.43
N VAL A 28 10.30 -7.72 -8.19
CA VAL A 28 11.19 -6.67 -7.64
C VAL A 28 12.48 -6.60 -8.44
N ARG A 29 13.13 -7.74 -8.72
CA ARG A 29 14.34 -7.79 -9.55
C ARG A 29 14.06 -7.31 -10.97
N GLN A 30 12.95 -7.72 -11.58
CA GLN A 30 12.54 -7.23 -12.89
C GLN A 30 12.32 -5.70 -12.92
N ALA A 31 11.76 -5.12 -11.85
CA ALA A 31 11.59 -3.67 -11.74
C ALA A 31 12.95 -2.95 -11.56
N ALA A 32 13.83 -3.49 -10.72
CA ALA A 32 15.18 -2.98 -10.50
C ALA A 32 16.03 -3.03 -11.77
N ASP A 33 15.96 -4.12 -12.56
CA ASP A 33 16.62 -4.26 -13.86
C ASP A 33 16.17 -3.19 -14.88
N GLN A 34 14.94 -2.69 -14.74
CA GLN A 34 14.39 -1.59 -15.52
C GLN A 34 14.68 -0.20 -14.90
N GLY A 35 15.47 -0.17 -13.82
CA GLY A 35 16.00 1.01 -13.16
C GLY A 35 15.11 1.58 -12.05
N ALA A 36 14.11 0.85 -11.57
CA ALA A 36 13.30 1.31 -10.43
C ALA A 36 14.16 1.40 -9.16
N GLN A 37 13.94 2.45 -8.38
CA GLN A 37 14.69 2.77 -7.16
C GLN A 37 13.82 2.64 -5.91
N ILE A 38 12.50 2.78 -6.05
CA ILE A 38 11.50 2.53 -5.00
C ILE A 38 10.44 1.62 -5.60
N ILE A 39 10.17 0.47 -4.98
CA ILE A 39 9.30 -0.55 -5.56
C ILE A 39 8.23 -0.93 -4.54
N LEU A 40 6.96 -0.79 -4.92
CA LEU A 40 5.81 -1.07 -4.07
C LEU A 40 5.17 -2.42 -4.42
N LEU A 41 5.07 -3.31 -3.43
CA LEU A 41 4.32 -4.56 -3.50
C LEU A 41 2.87 -4.37 -2.98
N PRO A 42 1.91 -5.25 -3.33
CA PRO A 42 0.55 -5.20 -2.79
C PRO A 42 0.47 -5.45 -1.28
N GLU A 43 -0.69 -5.14 -0.70
CA GLU A 43 -0.99 -5.37 0.71
C GLU A 43 -1.03 -6.86 1.04
N LEU A 44 -0.45 -7.24 2.19
CA LEU A 44 -0.47 -8.60 2.75
C LEU A 44 -0.10 -9.68 1.72
N PHE A 45 0.80 -9.36 0.80
CA PHE A 45 1.16 -10.21 -0.36
C PHE A 45 1.72 -11.60 0.03
N GLU A 46 2.13 -11.78 1.29
CA GLU A 46 2.62 -13.06 1.79
C GLU A 46 1.57 -14.18 1.68
N ARG A 47 0.27 -13.86 1.59
CA ARG A 47 -0.84 -14.83 1.67
C ARG A 47 -2.04 -14.44 0.81
N PRO A 48 -3.01 -15.35 0.62
CA PRO A 48 -4.36 -14.94 0.25
C PRO A 48 -4.94 -13.98 1.29
N TYR A 49 -5.88 -13.16 0.88
CA TYR A 49 -6.55 -12.19 1.72
C TYR A 49 -7.48 -12.89 2.72
N PHE A 50 -6.90 -13.38 3.80
CA PHE A 50 -7.56 -14.14 4.86
C PHE A 50 -8.63 -13.35 5.63
N CYS A 51 -8.71 -12.04 5.40
CA CYS A 51 -9.73 -11.16 5.99
C CYS A 51 -11.12 -11.35 5.35
N GLN A 52 -11.25 -12.21 4.34
CA GLN A 52 -12.53 -12.67 3.80
C GLN A 52 -13.42 -13.36 4.84
N GLU A 53 -12.80 -14.05 5.80
CA GLU A 53 -13.46 -14.83 6.83
C GLU A 53 -12.93 -14.48 8.22
N ARG A 54 -13.58 -15.01 9.27
CA ARG A 54 -13.14 -14.86 10.66
C ARG A 54 -12.67 -16.21 11.19
N GLN A 55 -11.36 -16.35 11.37
CA GLN A 55 -10.75 -17.56 11.88
C GLN A 55 -9.69 -17.24 12.95
N TYR A 56 -9.86 -17.79 14.14
CA TYR A 56 -8.92 -17.56 15.26
C TYR A 56 -7.52 -18.07 14.97
N ASP A 57 -7.40 -19.16 14.21
CA ASP A 57 -6.11 -19.77 13.85
C ASP A 57 -5.25 -18.81 13.01
N TYR A 58 -5.84 -17.86 12.29
CA TYR A 58 -5.08 -16.88 11.51
C TYR A 58 -4.35 -15.85 12.37
N TYR A 59 -4.64 -15.75 13.68
CA TYR A 59 -3.83 -14.92 14.59
C TYR A 59 -2.37 -15.38 14.67
N GLN A 60 -2.11 -16.66 14.41
CA GLN A 60 -0.75 -17.21 14.39
C GLN A 60 0.06 -16.76 13.17
N TYR A 61 -0.58 -16.17 12.15
CA TYR A 61 0.11 -15.61 10.98
C TYR A 61 0.87 -14.33 11.31
N ALA A 62 0.50 -13.63 12.38
CA ALA A 62 1.13 -12.39 12.77
C ALA A 62 2.54 -12.63 13.32
N GLN A 63 3.51 -11.88 12.81
CA GLN A 63 4.92 -11.97 13.19
C GLN A 63 5.43 -10.59 13.62
N SER A 64 6.43 -10.55 14.50
CA SER A 64 7.14 -9.29 14.79
C SER A 64 7.99 -8.88 13.58
N VAL A 65 8.37 -7.60 13.49
CA VAL A 65 9.22 -7.07 12.41
C VAL A 65 10.52 -7.87 12.25
N ILE A 66 11.13 -8.28 13.36
CA ILE A 66 12.42 -8.98 13.37
C ILE A 66 12.30 -10.48 13.01
N GLU A 67 11.11 -11.06 13.19
CA GLU A 67 10.84 -12.49 12.90
C GLU A 67 10.19 -12.69 11.52
N ASN A 68 9.55 -11.66 10.96
CA ASN A 68 8.81 -11.78 9.72
C ASN A 68 9.72 -12.18 8.55
N THR A 69 9.35 -13.28 7.89
CA THR A 69 10.20 -13.91 6.87
C THR A 69 10.35 -13.04 5.63
N ALA A 70 9.28 -12.36 5.19
CA ALA A 70 9.34 -11.46 4.04
C ALA A 70 10.25 -10.26 4.32
N ILE A 71 10.15 -9.63 5.50
CA ILE A 71 11.04 -8.52 5.87
C ILE A 71 12.50 -8.96 5.87
N GLN A 72 12.84 -10.08 6.54
CA GLN A 72 14.24 -10.54 6.56
C GLN A 72 14.79 -10.85 5.17
N HIS A 73 13.95 -11.45 4.32
CA HIS A 73 14.29 -11.71 2.92
C HIS A 73 14.56 -10.42 2.15
N PHE A 74 13.60 -9.48 2.15
CA PHE A 74 13.69 -8.27 1.36
C PHE A 74 14.71 -7.24 1.88
N LYS A 75 15.18 -7.34 3.14
CA LYS A 75 16.35 -6.56 3.60
C LYS A 75 17.60 -6.88 2.78
N VAL A 76 17.84 -8.17 2.50
CA VAL A 76 18.99 -8.62 1.71
C VAL A 76 18.84 -8.14 0.26
N ILE A 77 17.64 -8.30 -0.31
CA ILE A 77 17.33 -7.91 -1.69
C ILE A 77 17.42 -6.40 -1.88
N ALA A 78 16.85 -5.59 -0.97
CA ALA A 78 16.92 -4.13 -1.00
C ALA A 78 18.36 -3.64 -1.05
N LYS A 79 19.23 -4.21 -0.21
CA LYS A 79 20.66 -3.89 -0.18
C LYS A 79 21.40 -4.33 -1.43
N GLU A 80 21.12 -5.54 -1.92
CA GLU A 80 21.75 -6.10 -3.12
C GLU A 80 21.45 -5.26 -4.36
N LEU A 81 20.19 -4.87 -4.53
CA LEU A 81 19.71 -4.13 -5.68
C LEU A 81 19.82 -2.60 -5.51
N GLU A 82 20.16 -2.14 -4.31
CA GLU A 82 20.11 -0.73 -3.91
C GLU A 82 18.73 -0.10 -4.17
N VAL A 83 17.65 -0.72 -3.68
CA VAL A 83 16.28 -0.23 -3.86
C VAL A 83 15.56 -0.11 -2.53
N VAL A 84 14.63 0.85 -2.45
CA VAL A 84 13.73 1.01 -1.30
C VAL A 84 12.52 0.10 -1.47
N LEU A 85 12.20 -0.67 -0.42
CA LEU A 85 11.10 -1.62 -0.40
C LEU A 85 10.20 -1.41 0.82
N PRO A 86 8.99 -0.83 0.64
CA PRO A 86 7.92 -0.93 1.61
C PRO A 86 7.32 -2.35 1.60
N ILE A 87 7.46 -3.08 2.71
CA ILE A 87 7.00 -4.47 2.86
C ILE A 87 5.79 -4.53 3.78
N SER A 88 4.60 -4.78 3.21
CA SER A 88 3.36 -5.00 3.97
C SER A 88 3.38 -6.37 4.63
N PHE A 89 2.98 -6.44 5.90
CA PHE A 89 2.97 -7.67 6.70
C PHE A 89 1.93 -7.62 7.82
N TYR A 90 1.57 -8.79 8.34
CA TYR A 90 0.71 -8.91 9.52
C TYR A 90 1.58 -8.85 10.79
N GLU A 91 1.51 -7.73 11.51
CA GLU A 91 2.38 -7.46 12.66
C GLU A 91 1.81 -8.03 13.96
N LYS A 92 2.70 -8.61 14.76
CA LYS A 92 2.47 -8.92 16.18
C LYS A 92 3.34 -8.03 17.07
N ASP A 93 2.70 -7.25 17.93
CA ASP A 93 3.34 -6.45 18.99
C ASP A 93 2.77 -6.86 20.36
N GLY A 94 3.46 -7.80 21.01
CA GLY A 94 2.94 -8.49 22.20
C GLY A 94 1.65 -9.25 21.89
N ASN A 95 0.54 -8.79 22.46
CA ASN A 95 -0.81 -9.35 22.26
C ASN A 95 -1.67 -8.51 21.31
N VAL A 96 -1.10 -7.47 20.70
CA VAL A 96 -1.83 -6.58 19.78
C VAL A 96 -1.35 -6.85 18.36
N LEU A 97 -2.31 -6.99 17.45
CA LEU A 97 -2.06 -7.36 16.07
C LEU A 97 -2.46 -6.21 15.15
N TYR A 98 -1.65 -5.93 14.13
CA TYR A 98 -1.84 -4.79 13.24
C TYR A 98 -1.60 -5.19 11.78
N ASN A 99 -2.28 -4.51 10.87
CA ASN A 99 -1.88 -4.48 9.47
C ASN A 99 -0.82 -3.39 9.32
N SER A 100 0.38 -3.77 8.90
CA SER A 100 1.56 -2.92 9.00
C SER A 100 2.40 -2.92 7.74
N ILE A 101 3.22 -1.90 7.60
CA ILE A 101 4.25 -1.83 6.55
C ILE A 101 5.58 -1.39 7.15
N ALA A 102 6.63 -2.17 6.89
CA ALA A 102 8.00 -1.83 7.23
C ALA A 102 8.70 -1.20 6.02
N VAL A 103 9.34 -0.06 6.19
CA VAL A 103 10.10 0.61 5.12
C VAL A 103 11.56 0.18 5.20
N ILE A 104 12.01 -0.55 4.19
CA ILE A 104 13.41 -0.97 4.03
C ILE A 104 14.08 0.02 3.08
N ASP A 105 15.16 0.68 3.51
CA ASP A 105 15.93 1.58 2.65
C ASP A 105 16.90 0.81 1.74
N ALA A 106 17.48 1.50 0.77
CA ALA A 106 18.37 0.95 -0.25
C ALA A 106 19.69 0.37 0.28
N ASP A 107 20.00 0.52 1.56
CA ASP A 107 21.13 -0.14 2.23
C ASP A 107 20.73 -1.40 3.02
N GLY A 108 19.43 -1.75 3.02
CA GLY A 108 18.84 -2.86 3.74
C GLY A 108 18.40 -2.55 5.17
N GLU A 109 18.55 -1.32 5.65
CA GLU A 109 18.08 -0.92 6.98
C GLU A 109 16.57 -0.74 7.02
N VAL A 110 15.95 -1.15 8.12
CA VAL A 110 14.51 -0.93 8.35
C VAL A 110 14.32 0.41 9.04
N LEU A 111 13.85 1.42 8.30
CA LEU A 111 13.66 2.79 8.80
C LEU A 111 12.51 2.91 9.82
N GLY A 112 11.61 1.93 9.83
CA GLY A 112 10.54 1.81 10.81
C GLY A 112 9.26 1.25 10.21
N VAL A 113 8.19 1.31 11.01
CA VAL A 113 6.87 0.76 10.68
C VAL A 113 5.79 1.84 10.71
N TYR A 114 4.81 1.71 9.83
CA TYR A 114 3.49 2.34 9.91
C TYR A 114 2.42 1.28 10.08
N ARG A 115 1.46 1.53 10.97
CA ARG A 115 0.31 0.67 11.25
C ARG A 115 -0.92 1.30 10.62
N LYS A 116 -1.68 0.53 9.83
CA LYS A 116 -2.88 0.96 9.10
C LYS A 116 -3.84 1.68 10.04
N THR A 117 -4.20 2.92 9.70
CA THR A 117 -5.00 3.77 10.59
C THR A 117 -6.49 3.43 10.46
N HIS A 118 -6.98 3.36 9.22
CA HIS A 118 -8.38 3.10 8.92
C HIS A 118 -8.59 1.62 8.65
N ILE A 119 -9.16 0.90 9.61
CA ILE A 119 -9.44 -0.53 9.48
C ILE A 119 -10.84 -0.73 8.89
N PRO A 120 -10.98 -1.31 7.68
CA PRO A 120 -12.29 -1.60 7.10
C PRO A 120 -13.01 -2.69 7.90
N ASP A 121 -14.34 -2.67 7.81
CA ASP A 121 -15.19 -3.77 8.25
C ASP A 121 -16.43 -3.74 7.36
N ASP A 122 -16.35 -4.48 6.27
CA ASP A 122 -17.45 -4.72 5.34
C ASP A 122 -17.46 -6.20 4.97
N HIS A 123 -18.42 -6.60 4.15
CA HIS A 123 -18.56 -7.97 3.69
C HIS A 123 -17.28 -8.43 2.99
N TYR A 124 -16.69 -9.52 3.51
CA TYR A 124 -15.44 -10.10 3.03
C TYR A 124 -14.18 -9.21 3.20
N TYR A 125 -14.31 -8.05 3.85
CA TYR A 125 -13.20 -7.19 4.27
C TYR A 125 -13.23 -7.02 5.80
N GLN A 126 -13.19 -8.15 6.51
CA GLN A 126 -13.46 -8.25 7.95
C GLN A 126 -12.22 -7.93 8.81
N GLU A 127 -11.48 -6.89 8.43
CA GLU A 127 -10.17 -6.58 9.00
C GLU A 127 -10.22 -6.21 10.48
N LYS A 128 -11.32 -5.63 10.98
CA LYS A 128 -11.50 -5.32 12.41
C LYS A 128 -11.46 -6.54 13.33
N PHE A 129 -11.65 -7.74 12.79
CA PHE A 129 -11.49 -8.98 13.57
C PHE A 129 -10.01 -9.29 13.84
N TYR A 130 -9.11 -8.91 12.91
CA TYR A 130 -7.69 -9.23 12.98
C TYR A 130 -6.83 -8.07 13.47
N PHE A 131 -7.16 -6.84 13.11
CA PHE A 131 -6.28 -5.70 13.28
C PHE A 131 -6.85 -4.67 14.24
N THR A 132 -6.01 -4.26 15.18
CA THR A 132 -6.25 -3.06 15.98
C THR A 132 -5.98 -1.82 15.11
N PRO A 133 -6.77 -0.73 15.25
CA PRO A 133 -6.45 0.54 14.61
C PRO A 133 -5.03 1.00 14.94
N GLY A 134 -4.29 1.41 13.90
CA GLY A 134 -2.89 1.79 14.01
C GLY A 134 -2.67 2.98 14.96
N ASN A 135 -1.56 2.93 15.69
CA ASN A 135 -1.17 3.92 16.70
C ASN A 135 0.13 4.65 16.38
N THR A 136 0.66 4.51 15.15
CA THR A 136 1.89 5.18 14.72
C THR A 136 1.69 6.64 14.34
N GLY A 137 0.45 7.04 14.07
CA GLY A 137 0.13 8.24 13.28
C GLY A 137 0.59 8.11 11.83
N PHE A 138 0.28 9.11 11.00
CA PHE A 138 0.75 9.17 9.61
C PHE A 138 2.25 9.50 9.57
N LYS A 139 3.04 8.70 8.84
CA LYS A 139 4.51 8.80 8.82
C LYS A 139 5.08 8.99 7.43
N VAL A 140 6.22 9.66 7.38
CA VAL A 140 7.08 9.78 6.20
C VAL A 140 8.49 9.33 6.54
N TRP A 141 9.24 8.92 5.53
CA TRP A 141 10.64 8.51 5.68
C TRP A 141 11.51 9.18 4.64
N ASP A 142 12.61 9.78 5.09
CA ASP A 142 13.72 10.17 4.23
C ASP A 142 14.49 8.90 3.83
N THR A 143 14.24 8.41 2.62
CA THR A 143 14.95 7.27 2.02
C THR A 143 16.16 7.76 1.24
N ARG A 144 16.99 6.84 0.72
CA ARG A 144 18.09 7.20 -0.20
C ARG A 144 17.64 8.06 -1.38
N TYR A 145 16.41 7.90 -1.87
CA TYR A 145 15.97 8.48 -3.15
C TYR A 145 14.93 9.59 -3.01
N ALA A 146 14.04 9.51 -2.02
CA ALA A 146 12.94 10.47 -1.83
C ALA A 146 12.41 10.44 -0.40
N LYS A 147 11.72 11.52 0.01
CA LYS A 147 10.85 11.48 1.19
C LYS A 147 9.50 10.85 0.83
N ILE A 148 9.23 9.64 1.30
CA ILE A 148 8.01 8.91 0.93
C ILE A 148 7.00 8.91 2.08
N GLY A 149 5.71 9.05 1.75
CA GLY A 149 4.60 8.85 2.67
C GLY A 149 3.80 7.61 2.26
N ILE A 150 3.35 6.83 3.25
CA ILE A 150 2.67 5.55 2.99
C ILE A 150 1.39 5.49 3.81
N GLY A 151 0.28 5.19 3.15
CA GLY A 151 -0.96 4.71 3.77
C GLY A 151 -1.24 3.30 3.27
N ILE A 152 -1.98 2.47 4.01
CA ILE A 152 -2.23 1.08 3.63
C ILE A 152 -3.69 0.92 3.20
N CYS A 153 -3.91 0.45 1.97
CA CYS A 153 -5.20 0.09 1.41
C CYS A 153 -6.28 1.08 1.81
N TRP A 154 -7.21 0.71 2.70
CA TRP A 154 -8.35 1.52 3.12
C TRP A 154 -8.02 2.97 3.52
N ASP A 155 -6.81 3.24 4.03
CA ASP A 155 -6.30 4.61 4.27
C ASP A 155 -6.40 5.54 3.07
N GLN A 156 -6.37 4.98 1.86
CA GLN A 156 -6.45 5.68 0.59
C GLN A 156 -7.81 6.31 0.30
N TRP A 157 -8.87 5.92 1.01
CA TRP A 157 -10.19 6.53 0.80
C TRP A 157 -10.32 7.86 1.53
N PHE A 158 -9.38 8.17 2.42
CA PHE A 158 -9.43 9.30 3.34
C PHE A 158 -8.49 10.42 2.85
N PRO A 159 -9.03 11.56 2.37
CA PRO A 159 -8.22 12.72 2.01
C PRO A 159 -7.33 13.22 3.16
N GLU A 160 -7.75 12.99 4.41
CA GLU A 160 -7.02 13.29 5.63
C GLU A 160 -5.68 12.56 5.66
N THR A 161 -5.63 11.28 5.28
CA THR A 161 -4.39 10.51 5.22
C THR A 161 -3.41 11.16 4.25
N ALA A 162 -3.83 11.37 3.00
CA ALA A 162 -2.98 11.96 1.96
C ALA A 162 -2.50 13.36 2.35
N ARG A 163 -3.40 14.18 2.92
CA ARG A 163 -3.07 15.53 3.37
C ARG A 163 -2.06 15.51 4.51
N CYS A 164 -2.23 14.65 5.51
CA CYS A 164 -1.30 14.54 6.63
C CYS A 164 0.09 14.08 6.17
N LEU A 165 0.16 13.09 5.28
CA LEU A 165 1.42 12.64 4.69
C LEU A 165 2.12 13.75 3.91
N ALA A 166 1.38 14.50 3.08
CA ALA A 166 1.92 15.63 2.34
C ALA A 166 2.37 16.78 3.25
N LEU A 167 1.63 17.07 4.33
CA LEU A 167 2.03 18.08 5.33
C LEU A 167 3.28 17.66 6.12
N ASN A 168 3.47 16.36 6.32
CA ASN A 168 4.71 15.81 6.89
C ASN A 168 5.88 15.84 5.90
N GLY A 169 5.64 16.26 4.65
CA GLY A 169 6.66 16.51 3.64
C GLY A 169 6.81 15.41 2.59
N ALA A 170 5.86 14.46 2.49
CA ALA A 170 5.92 13.43 1.46
C ALA A 170 6.05 14.03 0.04
N GLU A 171 7.03 13.56 -0.71
CA GLU A 171 7.26 13.89 -2.11
C GLU A 171 6.56 12.89 -3.05
N LEU A 172 6.24 11.70 -2.54
CA LEU A 172 5.52 10.62 -3.21
C LEU A 172 4.63 9.92 -2.19
N LEU A 173 3.40 9.53 -2.59
CA LEU A 173 2.47 8.76 -1.77
C LEU A 173 2.33 7.33 -2.27
N PHE A 174 2.41 6.36 -1.38
CA PHE A 174 2.31 4.94 -1.70
C PHE A 174 1.13 4.29 -0.98
N TYR A 175 0.40 3.45 -1.70
CA TYR A 175 -0.74 2.69 -1.18
C TYR A 175 -0.68 1.21 -1.65
N PRO A 176 -0.08 0.30 -0.86
CA PRO A 176 -0.24 -1.14 -1.08
C PRO A 176 -1.69 -1.50 -0.79
N THR A 177 -2.30 -2.30 -1.67
CA THR A 177 -3.76 -2.50 -1.68
C THR A 177 -4.14 -3.96 -1.89
N ALA A 178 -5.21 -4.40 -1.23
CA ALA A 178 -5.98 -5.59 -1.55
C ALA A 178 -7.47 -5.22 -1.66
N ILE A 179 -7.93 -4.92 -2.88
CA ILE A 179 -9.33 -4.57 -3.15
C ILE A 179 -9.82 -5.20 -4.46
N GLY A 180 -11.06 -5.68 -4.46
CA GLY A 180 -11.65 -6.44 -5.55
C GLY A 180 -13.14 -6.20 -5.73
N SER A 181 -13.82 -7.22 -6.24
CA SER A 181 -15.28 -7.25 -6.38
C SER A 181 -15.99 -6.96 -5.06
N GLU A 182 -17.14 -6.27 -5.13
CA GLU A 182 -18.08 -6.07 -4.02
C GLU A 182 -19.36 -6.89 -4.28
N PRO A 183 -19.32 -8.23 -4.12
CA PRO A 183 -20.39 -9.13 -4.58
C PRO A 183 -21.74 -8.90 -3.90
N ILE A 184 -21.77 -8.23 -2.74
CA ILE A 184 -23.01 -7.93 -2.01
C ILE A 184 -23.57 -6.55 -2.39
N LEU A 185 -22.72 -5.60 -2.79
CA LEU A 185 -23.13 -4.24 -3.14
C LEU A 185 -23.40 -4.07 -4.65
N ASP A 186 -23.16 -5.11 -5.46
CA ASP A 186 -23.29 -5.08 -6.93
C ASP A 186 -22.64 -3.84 -7.57
N THR A 187 -21.48 -3.46 -7.03
CA THR A 187 -20.78 -2.21 -7.36
C THR A 187 -19.35 -2.51 -7.78
N ASP A 188 -18.93 -1.96 -8.92
CA ASP A 188 -17.53 -1.94 -9.32
C ASP A 188 -16.83 -0.71 -8.73
N SER A 189 -16.13 -0.93 -7.60
CA SER A 189 -15.47 0.14 -6.85
C SER A 189 -14.20 0.66 -7.53
N CYS A 190 -13.65 -0.04 -8.54
CA CYS A 190 -12.37 0.30 -9.17
C CYS A 190 -12.30 1.74 -9.68
N GLY A 191 -13.31 2.21 -10.42
CA GLY A 191 -13.32 3.58 -10.94
C GLY A 191 -13.37 4.63 -9.82
N HIS A 192 -14.09 4.36 -8.73
CA HIS A 192 -14.18 5.26 -7.58
C HIS A 192 -12.87 5.28 -6.78
N TRP A 193 -12.26 4.10 -6.60
CA TRP A 193 -10.96 3.89 -5.97
C TRP A 193 -9.85 4.71 -6.65
N GLN A 194 -9.78 4.65 -7.99
CA GLN A 194 -8.82 5.45 -8.76
C GLN A 194 -9.09 6.96 -8.62
N ARG A 195 -10.32 7.41 -8.85
CA ARG A 195 -10.67 8.84 -8.81
C ARG A 195 -10.38 9.48 -7.45
N THR A 196 -10.58 8.73 -6.37
CA THR A 196 -10.30 9.21 -5.01
C THR A 196 -8.81 9.53 -4.85
N MET A 197 -7.94 8.59 -5.24
CA MET A 197 -6.49 8.77 -5.18
C MET A 197 -5.93 9.76 -6.21
N GLN A 198 -6.52 9.87 -7.39
CA GLN A 198 -6.23 10.97 -8.31
C GLN A 198 -6.54 12.34 -7.66
N GLY A 199 -7.64 12.42 -6.90
CA GLY A 199 -7.98 13.59 -6.09
C GLY A 199 -6.93 13.89 -5.02
N HIS A 200 -6.39 12.86 -4.35
CA HIS A 200 -5.29 13.02 -3.39
C HIS A 200 -4.05 13.62 -4.04
N ALA A 201 -3.68 13.11 -5.21
CA ALA A 201 -2.54 13.63 -5.95
C ALA A 201 -2.75 15.10 -6.30
N ALA A 202 -3.87 15.41 -6.97
CA ALA A 202 -4.22 16.76 -7.40
C ALA A 202 -4.30 17.77 -6.24
N ALA A 203 -4.90 17.37 -5.11
CA ALA A 203 -5.09 18.25 -3.95
C ALA A 203 -3.78 18.54 -3.19
N ASN A 204 -2.77 17.69 -3.32
CA ASN A 204 -1.49 17.82 -2.63
C ASN A 204 -0.33 18.17 -3.57
N ILE A 205 -0.53 18.11 -4.89
CA ILE A 205 0.52 18.25 -5.91
C ILE A 205 1.60 17.17 -5.70
N VAL A 206 1.19 15.96 -5.30
CA VAL A 206 2.10 14.85 -4.96
C VAL A 206 1.67 13.61 -5.74
N PRO A 207 2.55 12.98 -6.53
CA PRO A 207 2.23 11.72 -7.21
C PRO A 207 1.76 10.62 -6.27
N VAL A 208 0.82 9.81 -6.74
CA VAL A 208 0.30 8.64 -6.02
C VAL A 208 0.67 7.36 -6.77
N ILE A 209 1.16 6.36 -6.02
CA ILE A 209 1.55 5.04 -6.49
C ILE A 209 0.73 3.99 -5.75
N ALA A 210 -0.06 3.22 -6.48
CA ALA A 210 -0.93 2.19 -5.93
C ALA A 210 -0.63 0.82 -6.54
N ALA A 211 -0.32 -0.15 -5.67
CA ALA A 211 -0.07 -1.54 -6.04
C ALA A 211 -1.19 -2.40 -5.47
N ASN A 212 -1.98 -3.02 -6.34
CA ASN A 212 -3.08 -3.90 -5.96
C ASN A 212 -2.80 -5.32 -6.43
N ARG A 213 -3.31 -6.30 -5.70
CA ARG A 213 -3.29 -7.70 -6.13
C ARG A 213 -4.37 -7.98 -7.18
N TYR A 214 -4.26 -9.10 -7.88
CA TYR A 214 -5.26 -9.55 -8.84
C TYR A 214 -5.64 -11.02 -8.65
N GLY A 215 -6.77 -11.40 -9.25
CA GLY A 215 -7.23 -12.78 -9.36
C GLY A 215 -8.23 -13.18 -8.28
N LEU A 216 -8.86 -14.33 -8.52
CA LEU A 216 -9.92 -14.88 -7.68
C LEU A 216 -9.35 -15.56 -6.43
N GLU A 217 -9.94 -15.25 -5.28
CA GLU A 217 -9.72 -15.96 -4.02
C GLU A 217 -11.05 -16.34 -3.39
N GLU A 218 -11.19 -17.61 -3.00
CA GLU A 218 -12.43 -18.17 -2.49
C GLU A 218 -12.26 -18.72 -1.07
N VAL A 219 -13.28 -18.50 -0.25
CA VAL A 219 -13.43 -19.13 1.06
C VAL A 219 -14.51 -20.21 0.98
N THR A 220 -14.15 -21.42 1.39
CA THR A 220 -15.07 -22.54 1.53
C THR A 220 -15.58 -22.65 2.97
N PRO A 221 -16.88 -22.94 3.19
CA PRO A 221 -17.43 -23.15 4.54
C PRO A 221 -16.70 -24.22 5.34
N SER A 222 -16.41 -23.92 6.60
CA SER A 222 -15.88 -24.87 7.58
C SER A 222 -16.47 -24.61 8.98
N GLU A 223 -16.21 -25.49 9.94
CA GLU A 223 -16.64 -25.26 11.33
C GLU A 223 -15.87 -24.09 11.95
N GLU A 224 -14.56 -24.01 11.67
CA GLU A 224 -13.62 -23.04 12.22
C GLU A 224 -13.91 -21.61 11.77
N ASN A 225 -14.47 -21.44 10.57
CA ASN A 225 -14.90 -20.13 10.06
C ASN A 225 -16.39 -19.84 10.28
N GLY A 226 -17.11 -20.72 11.01
CA GLY A 226 -18.53 -20.54 11.29
C GLY A 226 -19.45 -20.72 10.07
N GLY A 227 -19.01 -21.50 9.07
CA GLY A 227 -19.77 -21.78 7.84
C GLY A 227 -19.73 -20.65 6.81
N GLN A 228 -18.75 -19.75 6.88
CA GLN A 228 -18.61 -18.63 5.96
C GLN A 228 -18.17 -19.11 4.57
N SER A 229 -18.77 -18.53 3.53
CA SER A 229 -18.34 -18.68 2.13
C SER A 229 -18.19 -17.32 1.49
N SER A 230 -17.16 -17.13 0.67
CA SER A 230 -16.95 -15.92 -0.10
C SER A 230 -16.18 -16.20 -1.38
N SER A 231 -16.26 -15.26 -2.32
CA SER A 231 -15.52 -15.28 -3.57
C SER A 231 -15.21 -13.83 -3.92
N LEU A 232 -13.93 -13.47 -3.84
CA LEU A 232 -13.44 -12.13 -4.17
C LEU A 232 -12.52 -12.19 -5.39
N ASP A 233 -12.92 -11.51 -6.47
CA ASP A 233 -12.05 -11.29 -7.62
C ASP A 233 -11.32 -9.95 -7.45
N PHE A 234 -10.05 -10.02 -7.08
CA PHE A 234 -9.21 -8.84 -6.98
C PHE A 234 -8.96 -8.27 -8.37
N TYR A 235 -9.30 -7.00 -8.55
CA TYR A 235 -9.41 -6.42 -9.88
C TYR A 235 -8.11 -5.82 -10.42
N GLY A 236 -6.95 -6.08 -9.79
CA GLY A 236 -5.68 -5.51 -10.20
C GLY A 236 -5.78 -4.00 -10.35
N SER A 237 -5.68 -3.51 -11.59
CA SER A 237 -5.84 -2.09 -11.92
C SER A 237 -4.87 -1.18 -11.18
N SER A 238 -3.72 -1.72 -10.76
CA SER A 238 -2.62 -0.95 -10.16
C SER A 238 -2.30 0.26 -11.05
N PHE A 239 -1.91 1.39 -10.47
CA PHE A 239 -1.69 2.59 -11.25
C PHE A 239 -0.76 3.59 -10.57
N MET A 240 -0.32 4.56 -11.35
CA MET A 240 0.50 5.68 -10.92
C MET A 240 0.00 6.97 -11.52
N THR A 241 0.01 8.05 -10.74
CA THR A 241 -0.38 9.39 -11.21
C THR A 241 0.81 10.32 -11.31
N ASP A 242 0.67 11.38 -12.11
CA ASP A 242 1.49 12.58 -11.91
C ASP A 242 1.01 13.39 -10.69
N GLU A 243 1.67 14.53 -10.44
CA GLU A 243 1.34 15.46 -9.37
C GLU A 243 -0.03 16.13 -9.52
N THR A 244 -0.61 16.14 -10.73
CA THR A 244 -1.93 16.72 -11.01
C THR A 244 -3.07 15.70 -10.93
N GLY A 245 -2.73 14.43 -10.68
CA GLY A 245 -3.68 13.32 -10.62
C GLY A 245 -4.00 12.68 -11.97
N ALA A 246 -3.29 13.04 -13.06
CA ALA A 246 -3.41 12.32 -14.32
C ALA A 246 -2.76 10.94 -14.17
N ILE A 247 -3.43 9.88 -14.63
CA ILE A 247 -2.87 8.53 -14.62
C ILE A 247 -1.77 8.45 -15.70
N LEU A 248 -0.55 8.14 -15.27
CA LEU A 248 0.60 7.92 -16.15
C LEU A 248 0.64 6.49 -16.64
N GLU A 249 0.49 5.54 -15.72
CA GLU A 249 0.56 4.11 -15.97
C GLU A 249 -0.59 3.41 -15.26
N LYS A 250 -1.15 2.37 -15.89
CA LYS A 250 -2.23 1.57 -15.34
C LYS A 250 -2.12 0.13 -15.82
N ALA A 251 -2.20 -0.81 -14.90
CA ALA A 251 -2.28 -2.23 -15.21
C ALA A 251 -3.69 -2.62 -15.67
N GLU A 252 -3.78 -3.74 -16.38
CA GLU A 252 -5.05 -4.40 -16.65
C GLU A 252 -5.66 -4.96 -15.36
N ARG A 253 -6.94 -5.38 -15.42
CA ARG A 253 -7.59 -5.96 -14.25
C ARG A 253 -6.99 -7.30 -13.82
N GLN A 254 -6.47 -8.05 -14.78
CA GLN A 254 -5.95 -9.39 -14.60
C GLN A 254 -4.54 -9.48 -15.16
N GLY A 255 -3.71 -10.32 -14.54
CA GLY A 255 -2.34 -10.56 -14.95
C GLY A 255 -1.30 -9.77 -14.15
N GLU A 256 -0.11 -10.34 -14.05
CA GLU A 256 1.04 -9.70 -13.41
C GLU A 256 1.47 -8.45 -14.18
N ALA A 257 1.88 -7.41 -13.47
CA ALA A 257 2.40 -6.19 -14.08
C ALA A 257 3.50 -5.55 -13.24
N VAL A 258 4.48 -4.98 -13.92
CA VAL A 258 5.49 -4.08 -13.35
C VAL A 258 5.30 -2.72 -14.03
N LEU A 259 4.66 -1.80 -13.32
CA LEU A 259 4.47 -0.44 -13.82
C LEU A 259 5.67 0.42 -13.46
N LEU A 260 6.13 1.31 -14.34
CA LEU A 260 7.27 2.21 -14.07
C LEU A 260 6.95 3.67 -14.40
N ALA A 261 7.32 4.58 -13.50
CA ALA A 261 7.25 6.02 -13.76
C ALA A 261 8.49 6.74 -13.21
N THR A 262 8.91 7.82 -13.86
CA THR A 262 10.00 8.70 -13.38
C THR A 262 9.43 10.04 -12.95
N TYR A 263 9.77 10.48 -11.74
CA TYR A 263 9.30 11.74 -11.17
C TYR A 263 10.46 12.71 -10.94
N ASP A 264 10.27 13.96 -11.36
CA ASP A 264 11.17 15.08 -11.03
C ASP A 264 10.68 15.73 -9.72
N LEU A 265 11.37 15.39 -8.62
CA LEU A 265 10.98 15.83 -7.29
C LEU A 265 11.20 17.34 -7.09
N ASP A 266 12.19 17.93 -7.77
CA ASP A 266 12.45 19.36 -7.67
C ASP A 266 11.37 20.16 -8.43
N LYS A 267 10.89 19.64 -9.57
CA LYS A 267 9.74 20.19 -10.29
C LYS A 267 8.47 20.14 -9.43
N GLY A 268 8.15 18.96 -8.87
CA GLY A 268 6.96 18.80 -8.02
C GLY A 268 6.99 19.71 -6.78
N ALA A 269 8.17 19.91 -6.17
CA ALA A 269 8.35 20.86 -5.08
C ALA A 269 8.10 22.32 -5.52
N SER A 270 8.62 22.71 -6.70
CA SER A 270 8.39 24.04 -7.28
C SER A 270 6.91 24.27 -7.59
N GLU A 271 6.22 23.32 -8.22
CA GLU A 271 4.80 23.42 -8.55
C GLU A 271 3.92 23.54 -7.30
N ARG A 272 4.20 22.73 -6.27
CA ARG A 272 3.51 22.80 -4.98
C ARG A 272 3.68 24.16 -4.30
N LEU A 273 4.86 24.78 -4.41
CA LEU A 273 5.12 26.12 -3.90
C LEU A 273 4.38 27.19 -4.72
N ASN A 274 4.47 27.11 -6.05
CA ASN A 274 3.94 28.12 -6.97
C ASN A 274 2.41 28.17 -6.96
N TRP A 275 1.74 27.03 -6.82
CA TRP A 275 0.29 26.97 -6.81
C TRP A 275 -0.33 27.51 -5.52
N GLY A 276 0.38 27.41 -4.40
CA GLY A 276 -0.04 28.02 -3.13
C GLY A 276 -1.10 27.26 -2.32
N LEU A 277 -1.52 26.05 -2.72
CA LEU A 277 -2.57 25.28 -2.01
C LEU A 277 -2.26 25.13 -0.51
N PHE A 278 -0.99 24.91 -0.17
CA PHE A 278 -0.57 24.71 1.22
C PHE A 278 -0.57 26.02 2.03
N ARG A 279 -0.18 27.13 1.40
CA ARG A 279 -0.18 28.48 2.00
C ARG A 279 -1.60 28.92 2.32
N ASP A 280 -2.55 28.62 1.42
CA ASP A 280 -3.92 29.14 1.49
C ASP A 280 -4.85 28.27 2.36
N ARG A 281 -4.31 27.22 3.01
CA ARG A 281 -5.05 26.41 3.99
C ARG A 281 -5.54 27.28 5.16
N ARG A 282 -6.67 26.88 5.74
CA ARG A 282 -7.32 27.52 6.90
C ARG A 282 -7.53 26.51 8.03
N PRO A 283 -6.47 26.00 8.69
CA PRO A 283 -6.58 24.94 9.72
C PRO A 283 -7.57 25.24 10.83
N GLU A 284 -7.73 26.52 11.19
CA GLU A 284 -8.68 26.97 12.21
C GLU A 284 -10.15 26.76 11.81
N MET A 285 -10.44 26.54 10.53
CA MET A 285 -11.78 26.23 10.01
C MET A 285 -12.03 24.72 9.87
N TYR A 286 -11.02 23.88 10.12
CA TYR A 286 -11.08 22.43 9.85
C TYR A 286 -11.49 21.61 11.07
N GLN A 287 -11.91 22.24 12.17
CA GLN A 287 -12.29 21.55 13.41
C GLN A 287 -13.31 20.43 13.17
N ARG A 288 -14.25 20.63 12.24
CA ARG A 288 -15.28 19.63 11.89
C ARG A 288 -14.72 18.29 11.38
N ILE A 289 -13.51 18.27 10.84
CA ILE A 289 -12.83 17.04 10.38
C ILE A 289 -12.37 16.18 11.57
N THR A 290 -12.14 16.81 12.73
CA THR A 290 -11.60 16.17 13.94
C THR A 290 -12.64 15.98 15.05
N ASP A 291 -13.90 16.35 14.81
CA ASP A 291 -15.02 16.21 15.75
C ASP A 291 -15.67 14.82 15.66
#